data_AF-A0A816FHG1-F1
#
_entry.id   AF-A0A816FHG1-F1
#
_cell.length_a   1.000
_cell.length_b   1.000
_cell.length_c   1.000
_cell.angle_alpha   90.00
_cell.angle_beta   90.00
_cell.angle_gamma   90.00
#
_symmetry.space_group_name_H-M   'P 1'
#
loop_
_entity.id
_entity.type
_entity.pdbx_description
1 polymer ?
#
loop_
_entity_poly.entity_id
_entity_poly.type
_entity_poly.pdbx_seq_one_letter_code
_entity_poly.pdbx_strand_id
1 'polypeptide(L)'
;MEFNELPLYVSDDENMDTSFQAERKKKEKSRRHKWIKVMVFKNGDEAEQAVKKENQWSQHYTNTTSEGRKKVFRCNQVRRRGKQYDASVYLLFNAASEEVTLFRSTSDHTHNPTQAKWTKIPDDVKVVIKELHDLNLKPKAILETLHERGIVAPTINQLNNYLRALRMKRFGPTGISLGEIEQWCVESTRSIPESDDVGFVVSYEIVYDDNINNYVNGDDDDDDGENKFRFFVSTKRLLRTASRSKKIHADATYKLVWQGFPVLIVGTTDMNRQFHWFGVAVCSNEKTADFTFIFRALQEGVSKLDLQKIDPDILIADGSDAIRNGFQSVFGEKPIVMCWAHMRRKVVKKVESMVDKMDKEDLLQDIDMLQLAQSDKIFRKASGLFVKKWSKKQPEFIQYFENEWLNTHNGWYEGIRHLTPSTNNALESNNRVIKDENTFRERLPLSRFKILTLEIVERWSKSYERGLKEFHDRQTLTLDVWTSSYQWVKLNKSITSTKLENEIEFYVPGGEKLDINKNEIDAMKKMKWYSFDHYKAKAFNVWHVTLPLDESKWMDGRCNCPAFFKKFMCKHIVGLGIRMNYCKPPPAAKNIKIGEKRRRGRPTKAGKALLIQ
;
A
#
# COMPACT_ATOMS: atom_id res chain seq x y z
N MET A 1 -11.78 -35.38 8.19
CA MET A 1 -10.53 -34.59 8.23
C MET A 1 -10.75 -33.49 9.24
N GLU A 2 -9.98 -33.55 10.31
CA GLU A 2 -10.09 -32.69 11.48
C GLU A 2 -9.99 -31.21 11.11
N PHE A 3 -10.92 -30.43 11.66
CA PHE A 3 -10.93 -28.97 11.59
C PHE A 3 -9.76 -28.44 12.45
N ASN A 4 -8.76 -27.84 11.80
CA ASN A 4 -7.82 -26.97 12.49
C ASN A 4 -8.44 -25.56 12.56
N GLU A 5 -8.95 -25.22 13.74
CA GLU A 5 -9.35 -23.87 14.10
C GLU A 5 -8.13 -22.94 14.06
N LEU A 6 -8.24 -21.85 13.31
CA LEU A 6 -7.29 -20.74 13.33
C LEU A 6 -7.47 -19.96 14.64
N PRO A 7 -6.39 -19.63 15.39
CA PRO A 7 -6.52 -18.89 16.63
C PRO A 7 -6.96 -17.45 16.36
N LEU A 8 -7.99 -17.05 17.11
CA LEU A 8 -8.48 -15.68 17.28
C LEU A 8 -7.32 -14.75 17.66
N TYR A 9 -7.21 -13.65 16.92
CA TYR A 9 -6.32 -12.54 17.26
C TYR A 9 -6.88 -11.82 18.50
N VAL A 10 -6.32 -12.17 19.66
CA VAL A 10 -6.58 -11.46 20.92
C VAL A 10 -5.74 -10.18 20.94
N SER A 11 -6.42 -9.09 21.23
CA SER A 11 -5.86 -7.77 21.49
C SER A 11 -5.02 -7.82 22.77
N ASP A 12 -3.71 -7.57 22.69
CA ASP A 12 -2.86 -7.35 23.86
C ASP A 12 -3.14 -5.97 24.46
N ASP A 13 -4.32 -5.81 25.06
CA ASP A 13 -4.63 -4.80 26.07
C ASP A 13 -4.78 -5.53 27.41
N GLU A 14 -3.67 -5.91 28.03
CA GLU A 14 -3.68 -6.33 29.42
C GLU A 14 -3.31 -5.16 30.34
N ASN A 15 -4.37 -4.49 30.80
CA ASN A 15 -4.42 -3.93 32.14
C ASN A 15 -4.16 -5.05 33.15
N MET A 16 -2.90 -5.22 33.55
CA MET A 16 -2.57 -6.11 34.67
C MET A 16 -2.67 -5.32 35.98
N ASP A 17 -3.90 -5.25 36.49
CA ASP A 17 -4.18 -4.99 37.90
C ASP A 17 -3.59 -6.16 38.70
N THR A 18 -2.44 -5.93 39.35
CA THR A 18 -1.82 -6.91 40.24
C THR A 18 -2.06 -6.49 41.68
N SER A 19 -3.14 -7.04 42.24
CA SER A 19 -3.34 -7.18 43.67
C SER A 19 -2.28 -8.14 44.24
N PHE A 20 -1.08 -7.64 44.52
CA PHE A 20 -0.15 -8.35 45.38
C PHE A 20 -0.63 -8.24 46.83
N GLN A 21 -1.27 -9.29 47.33
CA GLN A 21 -1.33 -9.55 48.77
C GLN A 21 0.11 -9.64 49.28
N ALA A 22 0.58 -8.56 49.90
CA ALA A 22 1.86 -8.54 50.56
C ALA A 22 1.78 -9.40 51.83
N GLU A 23 2.28 -10.64 51.76
CA GLU A 23 2.75 -11.34 52.95
C GLU A 23 3.65 -10.38 53.73
N ARG A 24 3.28 -10.10 54.99
CA ARG A 24 4.10 -9.32 55.91
C ARG A 24 5.44 -10.03 56.09
N LYS A 25 6.45 -9.64 55.30
CA LYS A 25 7.85 -9.97 55.61
C LYS A 25 8.13 -9.50 57.04
N LYS A 26 8.48 -10.45 57.91
CA LYS A 26 9.01 -10.18 59.25
C LYS A 26 10.04 -9.06 59.14
N LYS A 27 9.85 -7.97 59.89
CA LYS A 27 10.88 -6.94 60.08
C LYS A 27 12.16 -7.66 60.52
N GLU A 28 13.17 -7.72 59.66
CA GLU A 28 14.52 -8.03 60.11
C GLU A 28 14.87 -7.03 61.20
N LYS A 29 15.39 -7.53 62.33
CA LYS A 29 15.86 -6.70 63.44
C LYS A 29 16.81 -5.63 62.90
N SER A 30 16.55 -4.37 63.27
CA SER A 30 17.43 -3.23 62.99
C SER A 30 18.90 -3.62 63.26
N ARG A 31 19.71 -3.67 62.20
CA ARG A 31 21.14 -3.90 62.30
C ARG A 31 21.76 -2.66 62.93
N ARG A 32 22.29 -2.79 64.16
CA ARG A 32 22.98 -1.72 64.87
C ARG A 32 24.25 -1.35 64.10
N HIS A 33 24.23 -0.21 63.42
CA HIS A 33 25.44 0.38 62.83
C HIS A 33 26.40 0.74 63.96
N LYS A 34 27.66 0.32 63.88
CA LYS A 34 28.74 0.87 64.73
C LYS A 34 29.17 2.19 64.11
N TRP A 35 28.97 3.27 64.86
CA TRP A 35 29.26 4.64 64.43
C TRP A 35 30.59 5.11 65.00
N ILE A 36 31.42 5.70 64.15
CA ILE A 36 32.67 6.33 64.55
C ILE A 36 32.51 7.84 64.42
N LYS A 37 32.85 8.57 65.48
CA LYS A 37 32.95 10.04 65.47
C LYS A 37 34.15 10.44 64.62
N VAL A 38 33.90 11.20 63.55
CA VAL A 38 34.95 11.57 62.59
C VAL A 38 35.43 12.98 62.81
N MET A 39 34.51 13.94 62.96
CA MET A 39 34.84 15.37 63.03
C MET A 39 33.75 16.15 63.77
N VAL A 40 34.12 17.27 64.37
CA VAL A 40 33.21 18.26 64.97
C VAL A 40 33.39 19.57 64.21
N PHE A 41 32.28 20.15 63.77
CA PHE A 41 32.21 21.42 63.06
C PHE A 41 31.60 22.49 63.96
N LYS A 42 31.98 23.75 63.74
CA LYS A 42 31.52 24.88 64.56
C LYS A 42 30.07 25.27 64.26
N ASN A 43 29.60 25.02 63.05
CA ASN A 43 28.24 25.32 62.60
C ASN A 43 27.73 24.26 61.60
N GLY A 44 26.43 24.31 61.34
CA GLY A 44 25.75 23.38 60.44
C GLY A 44 26.15 23.49 58.97
N ASP A 45 26.47 24.69 58.50
CA ASP A 45 26.75 24.94 57.09
C ASP A 45 28.08 24.30 56.67
N GLU A 46 29.12 24.42 57.51
CA GLU A 46 30.42 23.75 57.31
C GLU A 46 30.25 22.22 57.28
N ALA A 47 29.45 21.68 58.20
CA ALA A 47 29.21 20.25 58.32
C ALA A 47 28.46 19.70 57.09
N GLU A 48 27.46 20.42 56.59
CA GLU A 48 26.71 20.02 55.39
C GLU A 48 27.54 20.17 54.11
N GLN A 49 28.39 21.20 54.01
CA GLN A 49 29.31 21.35 52.90
C GLN A 49 30.35 20.23 52.85
N ALA A 50 30.86 19.78 54.01
CA ALA A 50 31.79 18.66 54.08
C ALA A 50 31.18 17.38 53.50
N VAL A 51 29.94 17.05 53.85
CA VAL A 51 29.22 15.88 53.32
C VAL A 51 28.88 16.05 51.82
N LYS A 52 28.52 17.26 51.38
CA LYS A 52 28.23 17.55 49.97
C LYS A 52 29.47 17.44 49.09
N LYS A 53 30.64 17.89 49.56
CA LYS A 53 31.92 17.85 48.82
C LYS A 53 32.34 16.43 48.45
N GLU A 54 31.90 15.42 49.21
CA GLU A 54 32.16 14.02 48.92
C GLU A 54 31.38 13.49 47.70
N ASN A 55 30.30 14.16 47.26
CA ASN A 55 29.47 13.80 46.10
C ASN A 55 28.92 12.35 46.08
N GLN A 56 28.94 11.64 47.21
CA GLN A 56 28.54 10.24 47.34
C GLN A 56 27.25 10.05 48.15
N TRP A 57 26.72 11.12 48.75
CA TRP A 57 25.67 11.06 49.76
C TRP A 57 24.39 11.79 49.34
N SER A 58 23.24 11.23 49.70
CA SER A 58 21.92 11.85 49.57
C SER A 58 21.18 11.78 50.90
N GLN A 59 20.44 12.83 51.26
CA GLN A 59 19.69 12.86 52.52
C GLN A 59 18.63 11.75 52.55
N HIS A 60 18.64 10.95 53.61
CA HIS A 60 17.73 9.83 53.78
C HIS A 60 16.53 10.23 54.65
N TYR A 61 16.81 10.58 55.91
CA TYR A 61 15.81 11.04 56.88
C TYR A 61 16.48 11.89 57.96
N THR A 62 15.65 12.56 58.76
CA THR A 62 16.10 13.34 59.91
C THR A 62 15.31 12.88 61.13
N ASN A 63 15.96 12.75 62.28
CA ASN A 63 15.34 12.40 63.54
C ASN A 63 15.81 13.37 64.63
N THR A 64 14.95 13.72 65.59
CA THR A 64 15.31 14.59 66.71
C THR A 64 15.31 13.77 67.99
N THR A 65 16.41 13.78 68.73
CA THR A 65 16.59 13.08 70.00
C THR A 65 16.90 14.10 71.10
N SER A 66 16.99 13.65 72.36
CA SER A 66 17.47 14.48 73.49
C SER A 66 18.88 15.02 73.28
N GLU A 67 19.69 14.36 72.45
CA GLU A 67 21.05 14.79 72.08
C GLU A 67 21.04 15.88 70.99
N GLY A 68 19.90 16.07 70.31
CA GLY A 68 19.71 17.08 69.27
C GLY A 68 19.21 16.52 67.94
N ARG A 69 19.38 17.26 66.85
CA ARG A 69 18.83 16.91 65.52
C ARG A 69 19.83 16.06 64.74
N LYS A 70 19.46 14.83 64.40
CA LYS A 70 20.27 13.88 63.63
C LYS A 70 19.83 13.82 62.16
N LYS A 71 20.68 14.28 61.25
CA LYS A 71 20.46 14.26 59.80
C LYS A 71 21.25 13.09 59.18
N VAL A 72 20.55 12.07 58.68
CA VAL A 72 21.15 10.83 58.17
C VAL A 72 21.19 10.82 56.64
N PHE A 73 22.31 10.40 56.09
CA PHE A 73 22.60 10.32 54.66
C PHE A 73 22.88 8.87 54.22
N ARG A 74 22.48 8.57 52.98
CA ARG A 74 22.67 7.27 52.32
C ARG A 74 23.43 7.45 51.00
N CYS A 75 24.06 6.39 50.50
CA CYS A 75 24.71 6.40 49.21
C CYS A 75 23.75 6.85 48.08
N ASN A 76 24.20 7.79 47.23
CA ASN A 76 23.40 8.35 46.13
C ASN A 76 23.42 7.49 44.85
N GLN A 77 24.31 6.49 44.76
CA GLN A 77 24.40 5.56 43.63
C GLN A 77 23.32 4.48 43.64
N VAL A 78 22.52 4.39 44.71
CA VAL A 78 21.43 3.40 44.86
C VAL A 78 20.05 4.07 44.85
N ARG A 79 19.10 3.42 44.15
CA ARG A 79 17.69 3.83 44.14
C ARG A 79 17.11 3.91 45.56
N ARG A 80 16.23 4.90 45.80
CA ARG A 80 15.61 5.18 47.12
C ARG A 80 14.73 4.05 47.67
N ARG A 81 14.15 3.24 46.78
CA ARG A 81 13.28 2.09 47.13
C ARG A 81 13.92 0.73 46.79
N GLY A 82 15.25 0.63 46.92
CA GLY A 82 16.02 -0.62 46.73
C GLY A 82 16.78 -1.04 47.99
N LYS A 83 17.44 -2.20 47.97
CA LYS A 83 18.35 -2.65 49.04
C LYS A 83 19.46 -1.62 49.21
N GLN A 84 19.52 -0.96 50.37
CA GLN A 84 20.54 0.03 50.67
C GLN A 84 21.85 -0.67 51.09
N TYR A 85 22.99 -0.05 50.81
CA TYR A 85 24.27 -0.49 51.35
C TYR A 85 24.42 -0.07 52.81
N ASP A 86 25.26 -0.79 53.55
CA ASP A 86 25.46 -0.60 55.00
C ASP A 86 26.33 0.64 55.34
N ALA A 87 26.92 1.26 54.32
CA ALA A 87 27.65 2.53 54.43
C ALA A 87 26.66 3.69 54.59
N SER A 88 26.76 4.42 55.70
CA SER A 88 25.91 5.58 56.01
C SER A 88 26.67 6.61 56.82
N VAL A 89 26.25 7.87 56.70
CA VAL A 89 26.83 9.02 57.38
C VAL A 89 25.70 9.78 58.06
N TYR A 90 25.95 10.35 59.23
CA TYR A 90 25.01 11.32 59.81
C TYR A 90 25.71 12.50 60.46
N LEU A 91 24.99 13.62 60.48
CA LEU A 91 25.33 14.83 61.23
C LEU A 91 24.43 14.91 62.47
N LEU A 92 25.02 15.09 63.65
CA LEU A 92 24.32 15.39 64.89
C LEU A 92 24.51 16.86 65.23
N PHE A 93 23.44 17.62 65.14
CA PHE A 93 23.36 19.00 65.62
C PHE A 93 23.07 18.94 67.10
N ASN A 94 24.04 19.29 67.94
CA ASN A 94 23.92 19.14 69.39
C ASN A 94 22.81 20.05 69.96
N ALA A 95 22.03 19.57 70.93
CA ALA A 95 20.98 20.39 71.55
C ALA A 95 21.53 21.50 72.47
N ALA A 96 22.74 21.32 73.00
CA ALA A 96 23.36 22.21 73.99
C ALA A 96 24.44 23.13 73.41
N SER A 97 24.76 23.02 72.12
CA SER A 97 25.77 23.85 71.45
C SER A 97 25.48 23.98 69.96
N GLU A 98 26.06 24.98 69.30
CA GLU A 98 25.97 25.14 67.84
C GLU A 98 26.87 24.16 67.07
N GLU A 99 27.62 23.31 67.79
CA GLU A 99 28.53 22.35 67.21
C GLU A 99 27.78 21.19 66.54
N VAL A 100 28.28 20.76 65.39
CA VAL A 100 27.72 19.65 64.62
C VAL A 100 28.75 18.54 64.50
N THR A 101 28.41 17.34 64.95
CA THR A 101 29.31 16.19 64.91
C THR A 101 28.98 15.25 63.75
N LEU A 102 30.00 14.92 62.94
CA LEU A 102 29.92 13.96 61.84
C LEU A 102 30.27 12.55 62.31
N PHE A 103 29.39 11.60 62.02
CA PHE A 103 29.59 10.19 62.28
C PHE A 103 29.50 9.37 61.00
N ARG A 104 30.36 8.37 60.88
CA ARG A 104 30.36 7.41 59.76
C ARG A 104 30.16 5.99 60.26
N SER A 105 29.50 5.14 59.48
CA SER A 105 29.45 3.71 59.75
C SER A 105 30.77 3.05 59.38
N THR A 106 31.04 1.89 59.99
CA THR A 106 32.25 1.07 59.79
C THR A 106 32.22 0.20 58.53
N SER A 107 31.17 0.30 57.72
CA SER A 107 30.95 -0.56 56.56
C SER A 107 31.55 0.04 55.28
N ASP A 108 32.17 -0.80 54.46
CA ASP A 108 32.83 -0.38 53.21
C ASP A 108 31.85 0.11 52.13
N HIS A 109 32.32 1.08 51.35
CA HIS A 109 31.59 1.73 50.26
C HIS A 109 31.97 1.09 48.91
N THR A 110 31.45 -0.10 48.60
CA THR A 110 31.77 -0.83 47.35
C THR A 110 30.77 -0.49 46.24
N HIS A 111 31.25 -0.02 45.09
CA HIS A 111 30.43 0.27 43.90
C HIS A 111 31.01 -0.42 42.66
N ASN A 112 30.15 -0.91 41.77
CA ASN A 112 30.54 -1.44 40.47
C ASN A 112 30.38 -0.33 39.39
N PRO A 113 31.44 0.12 38.69
CA PRO A 113 31.42 1.34 37.85
C PRO A 113 30.68 1.26 36.51
N THR A 114 29.93 0.19 36.21
CA THR A 114 29.63 -0.21 34.82
C THR A 114 28.32 0.30 34.20
N GLN A 115 27.69 1.36 34.70
CA GLN A 115 26.57 1.99 33.98
C GLN A 115 26.60 3.51 34.06
N ALA A 116 27.46 4.13 33.25
CA ALA A 116 27.34 5.54 32.89
C ALA A 116 26.05 5.75 32.09
N LYS A 117 24.91 5.85 32.77
CA LYS A 117 23.62 6.19 32.15
C LYS A 117 23.58 7.69 31.93
N TRP A 118 23.44 8.10 30.67
CA TRP A 118 23.20 9.50 30.34
C TRP A 118 21.95 10.03 31.04
N THR A 119 22.07 11.18 31.68
CA THR A 119 20.91 11.95 32.14
C THR A 119 20.18 12.60 30.96
N LYS A 120 20.88 12.96 29.89
CA LYS A 120 20.33 13.51 28.63
C LYS A 120 21.12 12.97 27.44
N ILE A 121 20.44 12.76 26.30
CA ILE A 121 21.11 12.34 25.05
C ILE A 121 22.08 13.45 24.61
N PRO A 122 23.36 13.15 24.37
CA PRO A 122 24.33 14.07 23.78
C PRO A 122 23.90 14.59 22.39
N ASP A 123 24.33 15.80 22.03
CA ASP A 123 23.85 16.47 20.81
C ASP A 123 24.40 15.85 19.52
N ASP A 124 25.64 15.36 19.54
CA ASP A 124 26.25 14.55 18.48
C ASP A 124 25.44 13.27 18.23
N VAL A 125 25.01 12.59 19.29
CA VAL A 125 24.20 11.36 19.18
C VAL A 125 22.79 11.67 18.70
N LYS A 126 22.21 12.81 19.08
CA LYS A 126 20.92 13.28 18.55
C LYS A 126 20.97 13.50 17.04
N VAL A 127 22.07 14.03 16.49
CA VAL A 127 22.24 14.18 15.03
C VAL A 127 22.16 12.82 14.35
N VAL A 128 22.90 11.84 14.84
CA VAL A 128 22.87 10.47 14.30
C VAL A 128 21.48 9.84 14.43
N ILE A 129 20.83 9.97 15.59
CA ILE A 129 19.45 9.47 15.79
C ILE A 129 18.48 10.14 14.80
N LYS A 130 18.63 11.44 14.56
CA LYS A 130 17.80 12.18 13.61
C LYS A 130 18.02 11.66 12.19
N GLU A 131 19.27 11.47 11.75
CA GLU A 131 19.57 10.88 10.44
C GLU A 131 18.94 9.50 10.28
N LEU A 132 19.09 8.62 11.28
CA LEU A 132 18.50 7.28 11.26
C LEU A 132 16.96 7.33 11.28
N HIS A 133 16.38 8.29 12.00
CA HIS A 133 14.93 8.51 12.00
C HIS A 133 14.44 9.08 10.67
N ASP A 134 15.21 9.94 9.99
CA ASP A 134 14.87 10.50 8.69
C ASP A 134 14.98 9.43 7.57
N LEU A 135 15.78 8.38 7.81
CA LEU A 135 15.76 7.11 7.06
C LEU A 135 14.61 6.17 7.47
N ASN A 136 13.71 6.60 8.36
CA ASN A 136 12.56 5.87 8.88
C ASN A 136 12.88 4.55 9.58
N LEU A 137 14.05 4.44 10.23
CA LEU A 137 14.35 3.29 11.08
C LEU A 137 13.46 3.26 12.32
N LYS A 138 13.00 2.06 12.69
CA LYS A 138 12.23 1.85 13.92
C LYS A 138 13.13 2.04 15.16
N PRO A 139 12.57 2.39 16.34
CA PRO A 139 13.37 2.66 17.54
C PRO A 139 14.36 1.54 17.91
N LYS A 140 13.96 0.27 17.75
CA LYS A 140 14.86 -0.88 17.99
C LYS A 140 16.04 -0.92 17.03
N ALA A 141 15.79 -0.72 15.73
CA ALA A 141 16.82 -0.68 14.70
C ALA A 141 17.76 0.53 14.91
N ILE A 142 17.24 1.68 15.32
CA ILE A 142 18.07 2.84 15.68
C ILE A 142 19.04 2.47 16.81
N LEU A 143 18.56 1.81 17.88
CA LEU A 143 19.43 1.40 18.99
C LEU A 143 20.49 0.38 18.55
N GLU A 144 20.12 -0.58 17.70
CA GLU A 144 21.03 -1.58 17.15
C GLU A 144 22.11 -0.93 16.28
N THR A 145 21.73 -0.03 15.38
CA THR A 145 22.68 0.72 14.54
C THR A 145 23.60 1.63 15.36
N LEU A 146 23.10 2.24 16.44
CA LEU A 146 23.97 3.00 17.37
C LEU A 146 25.01 2.08 18.02
N HIS A 147 24.60 0.88 18.45
CA HIS A 147 25.49 -0.11 19.04
C HIS A 147 26.54 -0.62 18.04
N GLU A 148 26.14 -0.93 16.81
CA GLU A 148 27.04 -1.32 15.71
C GLU A 148 28.07 -0.23 15.38
N ARG A 149 27.68 1.04 15.49
CA ARG A 149 28.58 2.20 15.30
C ARG A 149 29.48 2.47 16.50
N GLY A 150 29.44 1.65 17.55
CA GLY A 150 30.21 1.84 18.78
C GLY A 150 29.76 3.04 19.62
N ILE A 151 28.57 3.59 19.36
CA ILE A 151 28.00 4.71 20.10
C ILE A 151 27.22 4.14 21.28
N VAL A 152 27.46 4.67 22.49
CA VAL A 152 26.67 4.28 23.68
C VAL A 152 25.20 4.59 23.41
N ALA A 153 24.33 3.58 23.39
CA ALA A 153 22.93 3.80 23.02
C ALA A 153 22.13 4.44 24.17
N PRO A 154 21.24 5.42 23.90
CA PRO A 154 20.33 5.95 24.91
C PRO A 154 19.33 4.87 25.36
N THR A 155 18.67 5.08 26.49
CA THR A 155 17.55 4.19 26.88
C THR A 155 16.40 4.31 25.88
N ILE A 156 15.61 3.24 25.72
CA ILE A 156 14.45 3.23 24.81
C ILE A 156 13.47 4.38 25.12
N ASN A 157 13.31 4.74 26.39
CA ASN A 157 12.45 5.86 26.80
C ASN A 157 13.02 7.22 26.38
N GLN A 158 14.34 7.43 26.53
CA GLN A 158 15.00 8.65 26.07
C GLN A 158 14.89 8.78 24.55
N LEU A 159 15.13 7.69 23.82
CA LEU A 159 14.97 7.64 22.36
C LEU A 159 13.53 7.98 21.98
N ASN A 160 12.53 7.27 22.51
CA ASN A 160 11.12 7.50 22.19
C ASN A 160 10.68 8.94 22.49
N ASN A 161 11.15 9.53 23.59
CA ASN A 161 10.88 10.93 23.93
C ASN A 161 11.51 11.90 22.92
N TYR A 162 12.75 11.64 22.49
CA TYR A 162 13.41 12.45 21.47
C TYR A 162 12.73 12.31 20.10
N LEU A 163 12.37 11.10 19.68
CA LEU A 163 11.61 10.84 18.46
C LEU A 163 10.21 11.47 18.52
N ARG A 164 9.56 11.50 19.69
CA ARG A 164 8.32 12.24 19.90
C ARG A 164 8.54 13.74 19.67
N ALA A 165 9.60 14.32 20.22
CA ALA A 165 9.94 15.73 20.02
C ALA A 165 10.22 16.06 18.53
N LEU A 166 10.95 15.19 17.82
CA LEU A 166 11.18 15.34 16.38
C LEU A 166 9.86 15.31 15.59
N ARG A 167 8.97 14.36 15.91
CA ARG A 167 7.65 14.26 15.28
C ARG A 167 6.76 15.46 15.59
N MET A 168 6.79 15.99 16.82
CA MET A 168 6.08 17.21 17.18
C MET A 168 6.64 18.43 16.43
N LYS A 169 7.95 18.52 16.23
CA LYS A 169 8.57 19.60 15.46
C LYS A 169 8.20 19.54 13.98
N ARG A 170 8.14 18.33 13.39
CA ARG A 170 7.84 18.14 11.97
C ARG A 170 6.35 18.26 11.66
N PHE A 171 5.51 17.60 12.44
CA PHE A 171 4.09 17.44 12.12
C PHE A 171 3.14 18.20 13.06
N GLY A 172 3.64 18.79 14.13
CA GLY A 172 2.80 19.41 15.15
C GLY A 172 2.12 18.40 16.09
N PRO A 173 1.08 18.85 16.84
CA PRO A 173 0.33 18.02 17.77
C PRO A 173 -0.42 16.88 17.08
N THR A 174 -0.77 15.84 17.85
CA THR A 174 -1.46 14.64 17.34
C THR A 174 -2.97 14.84 17.17
N GLY A 175 -3.57 15.71 17.98
CA GLY A 175 -4.95 16.16 17.80
C GLY A 175 -5.04 17.25 16.74
N ILE A 176 -6.15 17.29 16.03
CA ILE A 176 -6.53 18.36 15.12
C ILE A 176 -8.05 18.49 15.14
N SER A 177 -8.56 19.71 15.21
CA SER A 177 -9.98 20.05 15.10
C SER A 177 -10.40 20.22 13.64
N LEU A 178 -11.71 20.18 13.36
CA LEU A 178 -12.24 20.50 12.03
C LEU A 178 -11.87 21.92 11.57
N GLY A 179 -11.94 22.90 12.47
CA GLY A 179 -11.53 24.28 12.17
C GLY A 179 -10.05 24.40 11.78
N GLU A 180 -9.16 23.63 12.40
CA GLU A 180 -7.74 23.59 12.01
C GLU A 180 -7.50 22.87 10.68
N ILE A 181 -8.35 21.91 10.29
CA ILE A 181 -8.32 21.30 8.95
C ILE A 181 -8.81 22.32 7.93
N GLU A 182 -9.94 22.96 8.19
CA GLU A 182 -10.52 23.98 7.33
C GLU A 182 -9.55 25.13 7.08
N GLN A 183 -8.97 25.70 8.15
CA GLN A 183 -8.00 26.78 8.04
C GLN A 183 -6.80 26.35 7.17
N TRP A 184 -6.27 25.15 7.37
CA TRP A 184 -5.18 24.63 6.55
C TRP A 184 -5.57 24.47 5.07
N CYS A 185 -6.78 23.99 4.79
CA CYS A 185 -7.30 23.87 3.43
C CYS A 185 -7.51 25.24 2.77
N VAL A 186 -8.07 26.22 3.50
CA VAL A 186 -8.23 27.60 3.04
C VAL A 186 -6.87 28.20 2.70
N GLU A 187 -5.90 28.09 3.61
CA GLU A 187 -4.55 28.61 3.40
C GLU A 187 -3.87 27.97 2.19
N SER A 188 -4.01 26.66 2.01
CA SER A 188 -3.42 25.94 0.88
C SER A 188 -4.11 26.22 -0.46
N THR A 189 -5.40 26.59 -0.48
CA THR A 189 -6.15 26.86 -1.71
C THR A 189 -6.05 28.32 -2.17
N ARG A 190 -5.55 29.24 -1.33
CA ARG A 190 -5.40 30.68 -1.65
C ARG A 190 -4.58 30.97 -2.91
N SER A 191 -3.54 30.19 -3.16
CA SER A 191 -2.67 30.37 -4.32
C SER A 191 -2.16 29.02 -4.81
N ILE A 192 -2.19 28.83 -6.12
CA ILE A 192 -1.60 27.65 -6.75
C ILE A 192 -0.07 27.82 -6.71
N PRO A 193 0.70 26.79 -6.28
CA PRO A 193 2.15 26.87 -6.28
C PRO A 193 2.76 27.17 -7.66
N GLU A 194 3.85 27.94 -7.70
CA GLU A 194 4.59 28.24 -8.93
C GLU A 194 5.29 27.00 -9.50
N SER A 195 5.84 26.14 -8.64
CA SER A 195 6.47 24.89 -9.07
C SER A 195 5.42 23.85 -9.46
N ASP A 196 5.72 23.07 -10.52
CA ASP A 196 4.84 22.02 -11.02
C ASP A 196 4.71 20.81 -10.09
N ASP A 197 5.68 20.64 -9.18
CA ASP A 197 5.84 19.45 -8.37
C ASP A 197 5.48 19.65 -6.90
N VAL A 198 5.17 20.89 -6.49
CA VAL A 198 4.74 21.18 -5.13
C VAL A 198 3.28 20.77 -4.95
N GLY A 199 3.03 19.95 -3.93
CA GLY A 199 1.69 19.53 -3.54
C GLY A 199 0.87 20.68 -2.96
N PHE A 200 -0.43 20.72 -3.27
CA PHE A 200 -1.38 21.65 -2.68
C PHE A 200 -2.77 21.03 -2.57
N VAL A 201 -3.61 21.59 -1.69
CA VAL A 201 -5.04 21.27 -1.62
C VAL A 201 -5.72 21.87 -2.84
N VAL A 202 -6.30 21.00 -3.66
CA VAL A 202 -7.02 21.40 -4.89
C VAL A 202 -8.45 21.82 -4.57
N SER A 203 -9.11 21.05 -3.71
CA SER A 203 -10.50 21.26 -3.30
C SER A 203 -10.72 20.62 -1.93
N TYR A 204 -11.69 21.15 -1.18
CA TYR A 204 -12.07 20.63 0.13
C TYR A 204 -13.53 20.97 0.43
N GLU A 205 -14.11 20.22 1.36
CA GLU A 205 -15.45 20.44 1.89
C GLU A 205 -15.47 20.04 3.36
N ILE A 206 -15.96 20.94 4.22
CA ILE A 206 -16.13 20.74 5.65
C ILE A 206 -17.59 21.00 5.98
N VAL A 207 -18.21 20.11 6.74
CA VAL A 207 -19.58 20.24 7.24
C VAL A 207 -19.51 20.18 8.76
N TYR A 208 -20.02 21.21 9.41
CA TYR A 208 -20.23 21.25 10.84
C TYR A 208 -21.66 20.84 11.13
N ASP A 209 -21.85 19.95 12.10
CA ASP A 209 -23.18 19.72 12.66
C ASP A 209 -23.51 20.88 13.60
N ASP A 210 -24.27 21.84 13.09
CA ASP A 210 -24.71 23.02 13.85
C ASP A 210 -25.99 22.73 14.68
N ASN A 211 -26.51 21.49 14.71
CA ASN A 211 -27.73 21.15 15.43
C ASN A 211 -27.50 20.96 16.94
N ILE A 212 -27.40 22.07 17.66
CA ILE A 212 -27.44 22.08 19.14
C ILE A 212 -28.83 21.66 19.71
N ASN A 213 -29.89 21.53 18.88
CA ASN A 213 -31.28 21.47 19.36
C ASN A 213 -32.18 20.30 18.92
N ASN A 214 -31.71 19.27 18.24
CA ASN A 214 -32.59 18.15 17.85
C ASN A 214 -32.41 16.90 18.75
N TYR A 215 -32.97 16.97 19.95
CA TYR A 215 -33.48 15.77 20.63
C TYR A 215 -34.77 15.36 19.90
N VAL A 216 -34.64 14.57 18.83
CA VAL A 216 -35.79 13.92 18.18
C VAL A 216 -35.65 12.43 18.43
N ASN A 217 -36.57 11.88 19.22
CA ASN A 217 -36.80 10.43 19.28
C ASN A 217 -37.39 10.01 17.92
N GLY A 218 -36.65 9.23 17.14
CA GLY A 218 -37.13 8.65 15.89
C GLY A 218 -36.14 7.66 15.34
N ASP A 219 -36.56 6.41 15.23
CA ASP A 219 -35.83 5.28 14.64
C ASP A 219 -35.70 5.43 13.11
N ASP A 220 -34.94 6.42 12.65
CA ASP A 220 -34.52 6.53 11.24
C ASP A 220 -32.99 6.48 11.16
N ASP A 221 -32.46 5.37 10.65
CA ASP A 221 -31.02 5.02 10.48
C ASP A 221 -30.27 5.88 9.43
N ASP A 222 -30.73 7.09 9.13
CA ASP A 222 -30.06 8.04 8.23
C ASP A 222 -29.53 9.24 9.04
N ASP A 223 -28.44 8.99 9.78
CA ASP A 223 -27.67 10.00 10.51
C ASP A 223 -26.96 10.97 9.54
N ASP A 224 -27.72 11.97 9.08
CA ASP A 224 -27.25 13.09 8.27
C ASP A 224 -26.78 14.30 9.11
N GLY A 225 -26.61 14.12 10.43
CA GLY A 225 -26.15 15.12 11.39
C GLY A 225 -24.70 14.97 11.86
N GLU A 226 -23.80 14.39 11.07
CA GLU A 226 -22.39 14.25 11.51
C GLU A 226 -21.46 15.29 10.89
N ASN A 227 -20.56 15.81 11.74
CA ASN A 227 -19.34 16.53 11.40
C ASN A 227 -18.51 15.79 10.33
N LYS A 228 -18.38 16.34 9.13
CA LYS A 228 -17.71 15.69 7.97
C LYS A 228 -16.60 16.57 7.41
N PHE A 229 -15.53 15.94 6.93
CA PHE A 229 -14.49 16.61 6.16
C PHE A 229 -14.08 15.76 4.95
N ARG A 230 -13.67 16.44 3.89
CA ARG A 230 -12.97 15.85 2.76
C ARG A 230 -12.06 16.88 2.11
N PHE A 231 -10.85 16.46 1.76
CA PHE A 231 -9.91 17.31 1.03
C PHE A 231 -9.16 16.47 0.00
N PHE A 232 -8.89 17.07 -1.17
CA PHE A 232 -8.16 16.46 -2.26
C PHE A 232 -6.87 17.23 -2.51
N VAL A 233 -5.74 16.51 -2.58
CA VAL A 233 -4.42 17.08 -2.86
C VAL A 233 -3.84 16.54 -4.15
N SER A 234 -3.11 17.40 -4.86
CA SER A 234 -2.40 17.07 -6.10
C SER A 234 -1.25 18.04 -6.36
N THR A 235 -0.56 17.86 -7.49
CA THR A 235 0.40 18.81 -8.07
C THR A 235 -0.06 19.21 -9.47
N LYS A 236 0.46 20.32 -10.01
CA LYS A 236 0.13 20.74 -11.39
C LYS A 236 0.51 19.68 -12.42
N ARG A 237 1.65 19.00 -12.23
CA ARG A 237 2.09 17.93 -13.14
C ARG A 237 1.11 16.76 -13.18
N LEU A 238 0.64 16.29 -12.01
CA LEU A 238 -0.30 15.19 -11.93
C LEU A 238 -1.68 15.56 -12.53
N LEU A 239 -2.13 16.80 -12.31
CA LEU A 239 -3.36 17.32 -12.94
C LEU A 239 -3.24 17.43 -14.47
N ARG A 240 -2.07 17.79 -15.02
CA ARG A 240 -1.84 17.70 -16.47
C ARG A 240 -1.95 16.28 -17.01
N THR A 241 -1.43 15.29 -16.28
CA THR A 241 -1.66 13.88 -16.63
C THR A 241 -3.15 13.51 -16.58
N ALA A 242 -3.89 14.02 -15.60
CA ALA A 242 -5.34 13.81 -15.51
C ALA A 242 -6.08 14.36 -16.73
N SER A 243 -5.76 15.59 -17.16
CA SER A 243 -6.42 16.24 -18.32
C SER A 243 -6.26 15.48 -19.64
N ARG A 244 -5.19 14.69 -19.79
CA ARG A 244 -4.89 13.90 -21.00
C ARG A 244 -5.47 12.48 -20.96
N SER A 245 -5.97 12.03 -19.81
CA SER A 245 -6.37 10.63 -19.63
C SER A 245 -7.82 10.38 -20.01
N LYS A 246 -8.05 9.28 -20.75
CA LYS A 246 -9.38 8.75 -21.06
C LYS A 246 -9.82 7.62 -20.12
N LYS A 247 -8.93 7.16 -19.25
CA LYS A 247 -9.17 6.10 -18.28
C LYS A 247 -9.06 6.68 -16.88
N ILE A 248 -9.98 6.33 -16.00
CA ILE A 248 -9.88 6.66 -14.58
C ILE A 248 -9.90 5.37 -13.78
N HIS A 249 -8.96 5.27 -12.86
CA HIS A 249 -8.92 4.26 -11.82
C HIS A 249 -9.22 4.96 -10.50
N ALA A 250 -10.07 4.34 -9.67
CA ALA A 250 -10.35 4.81 -8.32
C ALA A 250 -10.40 3.63 -7.36
N ASP A 251 -9.98 3.87 -6.12
CA ASP A 251 -10.02 2.89 -5.04
C ASP A 251 -9.90 3.62 -3.69
N ALA A 252 -10.40 2.98 -2.64
CA ALA A 252 -10.18 3.42 -1.27
C ALA A 252 -9.09 2.57 -0.61
N THR A 253 -8.29 3.20 0.26
CA THR A 253 -7.30 2.49 1.03
C THR A 253 -7.32 2.87 2.51
N TYR A 254 -7.17 1.84 3.33
CA TYR A 254 -7.23 1.93 4.79
C TYR A 254 -5.89 1.60 5.45
N LYS A 255 -5.85 1.77 6.77
CA LYS A 255 -4.67 1.52 7.62
C LYS A 255 -3.51 2.48 7.36
N LEU A 256 -3.84 3.71 6.93
CA LEU A 256 -2.90 4.83 6.80
C LEU A 256 -3.11 5.88 7.88
N VAL A 257 -4.38 6.17 8.19
CA VAL A 257 -4.77 7.15 9.23
C VAL A 257 -5.12 6.42 10.53
N TRP A 258 -4.64 6.93 11.66
CA TRP A 258 -4.87 6.35 12.99
C TRP A 258 -6.36 6.29 13.34
N GLN A 259 -7.07 7.38 13.07
CA GLN A 259 -8.51 7.53 13.27
C GLN A 259 -9.35 6.62 12.36
N GLY A 260 -8.75 5.92 11.41
CA GLY A 260 -9.47 4.98 10.53
C GLY A 260 -10.07 5.61 9.27
N PHE A 261 -9.92 6.92 9.07
CA PHE A 261 -10.45 7.61 7.89
C PHE A 261 -9.94 7.00 6.57
N PRO A 262 -10.84 6.80 5.57
CA PRO A 262 -10.47 6.32 4.26
C PRO A 262 -9.60 7.33 3.50
N VAL A 263 -8.65 6.80 2.74
CA VAL A 263 -7.82 7.56 1.81
C VAL A 263 -8.18 7.11 0.41
N LEU A 264 -8.78 8.01 -0.37
CA LEU A 264 -9.23 7.73 -1.73
C LEU A 264 -8.10 8.07 -2.71
N ILE A 265 -7.85 7.17 -3.65
CA ILE A 265 -6.76 7.27 -4.60
C ILE A 265 -7.35 7.26 -6.01
N VAL A 266 -6.92 8.21 -6.82
CA VAL A 266 -7.38 8.35 -8.20
C VAL A 266 -6.21 8.54 -9.16
N GLY A 267 -6.32 7.90 -10.32
CA GLY A 267 -5.26 7.89 -11.32
C GLY A 267 -5.67 7.22 -12.62
N THR A 268 -4.69 6.79 -13.41
CA THR A 268 -4.87 6.11 -14.69
C THR A 268 -3.81 5.04 -14.91
N THR A 269 -3.94 4.28 -15.98
CA THR A 269 -2.89 3.39 -16.49
C THR A 269 -2.48 3.78 -17.90
N ASP A 270 -1.18 3.73 -18.18
CA ASP A 270 -0.64 4.01 -19.51
C ASP A 270 -0.69 2.76 -20.43
N MET A 271 -0.07 2.83 -21.60
CA MET A 271 -0.01 1.70 -22.53
C MET A 271 0.91 0.57 -22.04
N ASN A 272 1.89 0.85 -21.17
CA ASN A 272 2.67 -0.20 -20.51
C ASN A 272 1.94 -0.80 -19.27
N ARG A 273 0.71 -0.35 -19.00
CA ARG A 273 -0.13 -0.68 -17.83
C ARG A 273 0.49 -0.24 -16.50
N GLN A 274 1.38 0.75 -16.53
CA GLN A 274 1.88 1.37 -15.31
C GLN A 274 0.82 2.34 -14.77
N PHE A 275 0.68 2.39 -13.45
CA PHE A 275 -0.28 3.28 -12.80
C PHE A 275 0.30 4.69 -12.65
N HIS A 276 -0.48 5.72 -12.98
CA HIS A 276 -0.12 7.13 -12.88
C HIS A 276 -1.14 7.85 -12.00
N TRP A 277 -0.65 8.53 -10.97
CA TRP A 277 -1.46 9.22 -9.98
C TRP A 277 -2.03 10.52 -10.53
N PHE A 278 -3.26 10.85 -10.13
CA PHE A 278 -3.80 12.21 -10.26
C PHE A 278 -3.85 12.93 -8.93
N GLY A 279 -4.00 12.21 -7.82
CA GLY A 279 -3.97 12.79 -6.48
C GLY A 279 -4.50 11.84 -5.41
N VAL A 280 -4.64 12.38 -4.21
CA VAL A 280 -5.11 11.67 -3.01
C VAL A 280 -6.20 12.51 -2.35
N ALA A 281 -7.31 11.89 -1.95
CA ALA A 281 -8.24 12.51 -1.01
C ALA A 281 -8.24 11.79 0.34
N VAL A 282 -8.51 12.54 1.41
CA VAL A 282 -8.82 11.98 2.73
C VAL A 282 -10.21 12.45 3.09
N CYS A 283 -11.09 11.50 3.42
CA CYS A 283 -12.50 11.76 3.65
C CYS A 283 -12.91 11.17 5.01
N SER A 284 -13.95 11.74 5.63
CA SER A 284 -14.58 11.12 6.81
C SER A 284 -15.13 9.73 6.48
N ASN A 285 -15.64 9.55 5.25
CA ASN A 285 -16.41 8.39 4.82
C ASN A 285 -15.98 7.87 3.44
N GLU A 286 -16.49 6.69 3.07
CA GLU A 286 -16.33 6.07 1.75
C GLU A 286 -17.71 5.91 1.07
N LYS A 287 -18.51 6.97 1.04
CA LYS A 287 -19.85 6.99 0.43
C LYS A 287 -19.81 7.55 -1.00
N THR A 288 -20.92 7.41 -1.75
CA THR A 288 -21.10 7.99 -3.09
C THR A 288 -20.73 9.48 -3.15
N ALA A 289 -21.05 10.24 -2.10
CA ALA A 289 -20.73 11.66 -2.01
C ALA A 289 -19.22 11.93 -1.99
N ASP A 290 -18.42 11.06 -1.36
CA ASP A 290 -16.96 11.21 -1.26
C ASP A 290 -16.26 10.93 -2.59
N PHE A 291 -16.75 9.93 -3.34
CA PHE A 291 -16.28 9.71 -4.71
C PHE A 291 -16.78 10.79 -5.67
N THR A 292 -18.01 11.29 -5.51
CA THR A 292 -18.49 12.46 -6.27
C THR A 292 -17.56 13.66 -6.02
N PHE A 293 -17.18 13.90 -4.76
CA PHE A 293 -16.24 14.95 -4.39
C PHE A 293 -14.89 14.78 -5.08
N ILE A 294 -14.24 13.62 -5.01
CA ILE A 294 -12.89 13.46 -5.61
C ILE A 294 -12.93 13.66 -7.13
N PHE A 295 -13.99 13.20 -7.82
CA PHE A 295 -14.13 13.39 -9.26
C PHE A 295 -14.42 14.85 -9.65
N ARG A 296 -15.21 15.58 -8.86
CA ARG A 296 -15.41 17.03 -9.04
C ARG A 296 -14.14 17.82 -8.75
N ALA A 297 -13.42 17.46 -7.68
CA ALA A 297 -12.15 18.08 -7.32
C ALA A 297 -11.10 17.92 -8.43
N LEU A 298 -11.09 16.79 -9.14
CA LEU A 298 -10.27 16.62 -10.34
C LEU A 298 -10.66 17.58 -11.47
N GLN A 299 -11.96 17.71 -11.77
CA GLN A 299 -12.44 18.66 -12.79
C GLN A 299 -12.11 20.11 -12.41
N GLU A 300 -12.27 20.46 -11.14
CA GLU A 300 -11.90 21.77 -10.60
C GLU A 300 -10.39 22.01 -10.73
N GLY A 301 -9.57 21.03 -10.36
CA GLY A 301 -8.11 21.12 -10.45
C GLY A 301 -7.61 21.34 -11.86
N VAL A 302 -8.15 20.64 -12.87
CA VAL A 302 -7.76 20.88 -14.27
C VAL A 302 -8.26 22.23 -14.77
N SER A 303 -9.44 22.66 -14.33
CA SER A 303 -10.02 23.96 -14.74
C SER A 303 -9.22 25.13 -14.15
N LYS A 304 -8.76 25.02 -12.90
CA LYS A 304 -7.88 25.99 -12.24
C LYS A 304 -6.53 26.20 -12.95
N LEU A 305 -6.15 25.27 -13.82
CA LEU A 305 -4.92 25.31 -14.61
C LEU A 305 -5.17 25.61 -16.10
N ASP A 306 -6.39 26.00 -16.46
CA ASP A 306 -6.83 26.25 -17.84
C ASP A 306 -6.57 25.05 -18.78
N LEU A 307 -6.65 23.82 -18.23
CA LEU A 307 -6.46 22.60 -18.98
C LEU A 307 -7.78 22.09 -19.56
N GLN A 308 -7.67 21.20 -20.54
CA GLN A 308 -8.83 20.54 -21.11
C GLN A 308 -9.63 19.79 -20.03
N LYS A 309 -10.95 20.00 -20.02
CA LYS A 309 -11.87 19.31 -19.12
C LYS A 309 -11.70 17.80 -19.25
N ILE A 310 -11.61 17.12 -18.10
CA ILE A 310 -11.54 15.66 -18.04
C ILE A 310 -12.89 15.09 -18.52
N ASP A 311 -12.83 14.29 -19.58
CA ASP A 311 -13.94 13.49 -20.11
C ASP A 311 -13.43 12.05 -20.30
N PRO A 312 -13.58 11.20 -19.26
CA PRO A 312 -13.14 9.82 -19.31
C PRO A 312 -14.13 8.98 -20.10
N ASP A 313 -13.60 7.97 -20.79
CA ASP A 313 -14.39 6.99 -21.53
C ASP A 313 -14.77 5.80 -20.66
N ILE A 314 -14.03 5.56 -19.56
CA ILE A 314 -14.17 4.36 -18.75
C ILE A 314 -13.62 4.54 -17.32
N LEU A 315 -14.31 3.92 -16.37
CA LEU A 315 -13.85 3.74 -14.98
C LEU A 315 -13.31 2.32 -14.79
N ILE A 316 -12.24 2.16 -14.01
CA ILE A 316 -11.71 0.88 -13.54
C ILE A 316 -11.75 0.89 -12.00
N ALA A 317 -12.51 -0.03 -11.41
CA ALA A 317 -12.75 -0.07 -9.97
C ALA A 317 -12.98 -1.51 -9.45
N ASP A 318 -13.02 -1.67 -8.13
CA ASP A 318 -13.18 -2.95 -7.42
C ASP A 318 -14.64 -3.44 -7.28
N GLY A 319 -15.59 -2.74 -7.90
CA GLY A 319 -17.02 -3.07 -7.83
C GLY A 319 -17.76 -2.42 -6.68
N SER A 320 -17.21 -1.35 -6.11
CA SER A 320 -17.92 -0.49 -5.16
C SER A 320 -19.01 0.34 -5.86
N ASP A 321 -20.26 0.20 -5.38
CA ASP A 321 -21.39 1.02 -5.83
C ASP A 321 -21.17 2.51 -5.55
N ALA A 322 -20.49 2.85 -4.45
CA ALA A 322 -20.14 4.22 -4.13
C ALA A 322 -19.24 4.86 -5.20
N ILE A 323 -18.24 4.12 -5.69
CA ILE A 323 -17.36 4.58 -6.78
C ILE A 323 -18.16 4.73 -8.07
N ARG A 324 -18.94 3.71 -8.43
CA ARG A 324 -19.78 3.69 -9.64
C ARG A 324 -20.72 4.90 -9.67
N ASN A 325 -21.51 5.08 -8.62
CA ASN A 325 -22.51 6.13 -8.54
C ASN A 325 -21.85 7.52 -8.51
N GLY A 326 -20.75 7.66 -7.77
CA GLY A 326 -20.00 8.92 -7.72
C GLY A 326 -19.35 9.29 -9.05
N PHE A 327 -18.88 8.31 -9.82
CA PHE A 327 -18.33 8.52 -11.15
C PHE A 327 -19.42 8.90 -12.15
N GLN A 328 -20.53 8.17 -12.16
CA GLN A 328 -21.64 8.39 -13.09
C GLN A 328 -22.34 9.74 -12.82
N SER A 329 -22.39 10.20 -11.56
CA SER A 329 -22.96 11.51 -11.22
C SER A 329 -22.14 12.70 -11.76
N VAL A 330 -20.84 12.51 -12.03
CA VAL A 330 -19.93 13.57 -12.50
C VAL A 330 -19.64 13.48 -13.99
N PHE A 331 -19.46 12.28 -14.53
CA PHE A 331 -19.05 12.06 -15.92
C PHE A 331 -20.15 11.44 -16.81
N GLY A 332 -21.34 11.23 -16.26
CA GLY A 332 -22.47 10.59 -16.93
C GLY A 332 -22.32 9.07 -17.03
N GLU A 333 -23.26 8.44 -17.70
CA GLU A 333 -23.26 7.00 -17.90
C GLU A 333 -22.14 6.58 -18.86
N LYS A 334 -21.11 5.92 -18.31
CA LYS A 334 -19.99 5.35 -19.07
C LYS A 334 -19.77 3.89 -18.65
N PRO A 335 -19.09 3.08 -19.49
CA PRO A 335 -18.66 1.74 -19.11
C PRO A 335 -17.81 1.73 -17.84
N ILE A 336 -17.92 0.65 -17.08
CA ILE A 336 -17.13 0.41 -15.87
C ILE A 336 -16.48 -0.96 -16.01
N VAL A 337 -15.15 -0.99 -15.93
CA VAL A 337 -14.41 -2.24 -15.77
C VAL A 337 -14.45 -2.65 -14.32
N MET A 338 -15.15 -3.74 -14.07
CA MET A 338 -15.16 -4.43 -12.80
C MET A 338 -13.87 -5.23 -12.65
N CYS A 339 -13.09 -4.98 -11.59
CA CYS A 339 -11.84 -5.69 -11.35
C CYS A 339 -12.07 -7.21 -11.28
N TRP A 340 -11.57 -7.93 -12.28
CA TRP A 340 -11.71 -9.38 -12.38
C TRP A 340 -11.21 -10.12 -11.14
N ALA A 341 -10.09 -9.68 -10.54
CA ALA A 341 -9.54 -10.33 -9.35
C ALA A 341 -10.48 -10.20 -8.12
N HIS A 342 -11.20 -9.09 -7.99
CA HIS A 342 -12.20 -8.89 -6.94
C HIS A 342 -13.47 -9.71 -7.21
N MET A 343 -13.98 -9.64 -8.45
CA MET A 343 -15.13 -10.43 -8.86
C MET A 343 -14.87 -11.93 -8.64
N ARG A 344 -13.77 -12.47 -9.19
CA ARG A 344 -13.44 -13.90 -9.12
C ARG A 344 -13.33 -14.38 -7.68
N ARG A 345 -12.73 -13.59 -6.78
CA ARG A 345 -12.67 -13.91 -5.34
C ARG A 345 -14.05 -13.99 -4.70
N LYS A 346 -14.97 -13.07 -5.02
CA LYS A 346 -16.36 -13.11 -4.53
C LYS A 346 -17.10 -14.34 -5.06
N VAL A 347 -16.94 -14.64 -6.34
CA VAL A 347 -17.58 -15.81 -6.98
C VAL A 347 -17.04 -17.12 -6.43
N VAL A 348 -15.72 -17.28 -6.27
CA VAL A 348 -15.12 -18.50 -5.68
C VAL A 348 -15.72 -18.81 -4.32
N LYS A 349 -15.85 -17.81 -3.43
CA LYS A 349 -16.50 -18.00 -2.12
C LYS A 349 -17.94 -18.48 -2.23
N LYS A 350 -18.72 -17.95 -3.19
CA LYS A 350 -20.10 -18.36 -3.42
C LYS A 350 -20.19 -19.77 -4.00
N VAL A 351 -19.32 -20.11 -4.95
CA VAL A 351 -19.17 -21.47 -5.50
C VAL A 351 -18.81 -22.46 -4.40
N GLU A 352 -17.91 -22.11 -3.49
CA GLU A 352 -17.55 -22.96 -2.36
C GLU A 352 -18.75 -23.27 -1.46
N SER A 353 -19.65 -22.31 -1.27
CA SER A 353 -20.83 -22.44 -0.40
C SER A 353 -22.09 -23.02 -1.06
N MET A 354 -22.31 -22.78 -2.36
CA MET A 354 -23.60 -23.01 -3.02
C MET A 354 -23.57 -24.08 -4.11
N VAL A 355 -22.39 -24.50 -4.57
CA VAL A 355 -22.25 -25.42 -5.71
C VAL A 355 -21.77 -26.77 -5.24
N ASP A 356 -22.29 -27.84 -5.84
CA ASP A 356 -21.86 -29.20 -5.54
C ASP A 356 -20.39 -29.43 -5.85
N LYS A 357 -19.70 -30.18 -4.97
CA LYS A 357 -18.24 -30.42 -5.06
C LYS A 357 -17.78 -30.90 -6.43
N MET A 358 -18.58 -31.74 -7.10
CA MET A 358 -18.25 -32.30 -8.42
C MET A 358 -18.28 -31.28 -9.57
N ASP A 359 -19.05 -30.19 -9.42
CA ASP A 359 -19.27 -29.19 -10.46
C ASP A 359 -18.41 -27.93 -10.28
N LYS A 360 -17.84 -27.70 -9.08
CA LYS A 360 -17.09 -26.47 -8.73
C LYS A 360 -15.98 -26.14 -9.73
N GLU A 361 -15.19 -27.12 -10.13
CA GLU A 361 -14.03 -26.88 -11.01
C GLU A 361 -14.47 -26.52 -12.44
N ASP A 362 -15.37 -27.30 -13.06
CA ASP A 362 -15.84 -27.03 -14.43
C ASP A 362 -16.61 -25.70 -14.49
N LEU A 363 -17.39 -25.38 -13.45
CA LEU A 363 -18.11 -24.10 -13.36
C LEU A 363 -17.14 -22.91 -13.29
N LEU A 364 -16.08 -22.99 -12.47
CA LEU A 364 -15.08 -21.93 -12.38
C LEU A 364 -14.27 -21.79 -13.68
N GLN A 365 -13.92 -22.90 -14.33
CA GLN A 365 -13.27 -22.87 -15.64
C GLN A 365 -14.17 -22.22 -16.70
N ASP A 366 -15.47 -22.50 -16.67
CA ASP A 366 -16.44 -21.87 -17.57
C ASP A 366 -16.56 -20.35 -17.34
N ILE A 367 -16.49 -19.89 -16.09
CA ILE A 367 -16.47 -18.46 -15.76
C ILE A 367 -15.15 -17.82 -16.21
N ASP A 368 -14.01 -18.49 -16.03
CA ASP A 368 -12.72 -18.03 -16.55
C ASP A 368 -12.75 -17.93 -18.09
N MET A 369 -13.53 -18.78 -18.77
CA MET A 369 -13.76 -18.72 -20.22
C MET A 369 -14.68 -17.57 -20.65
N LEU A 370 -15.71 -17.25 -19.87
CA LEU A 370 -16.55 -16.07 -20.08
C LEU A 370 -15.74 -14.77 -19.97
N GLN A 371 -14.79 -14.73 -19.04
CA GLN A 371 -13.93 -13.57 -18.81
C GLN A 371 -13.16 -13.16 -20.08
N LEU A 372 -12.80 -14.14 -20.89
CA LEU A 372 -12.03 -13.94 -22.12
C LEU A 372 -12.91 -13.57 -23.34
N ALA A 373 -14.20 -13.32 -23.14
CA ALA A 373 -15.08 -12.86 -24.21
C ALA A 373 -14.52 -11.58 -24.85
N GLN A 374 -14.45 -11.57 -26.18
CA GLN A 374 -13.70 -10.58 -26.96
C GLN A 374 -14.52 -9.33 -27.32
N SER A 375 -15.82 -9.34 -27.03
CA SER A 375 -16.74 -8.21 -27.25
C SER A 375 -18.02 -8.41 -26.45
N ASP A 376 -18.81 -7.35 -26.26
CA ASP A 376 -20.14 -7.40 -25.64
C ASP A 376 -21.06 -8.43 -26.32
N LYS A 377 -21.09 -8.46 -27.66
CA LYS A 377 -21.90 -9.43 -28.42
C LYS A 377 -21.54 -10.88 -28.11
N ILE A 378 -20.24 -11.17 -28.04
CA ILE A 378 -19.74 -12.51 -27.70
C ILE A 378 -20.05 -12.83 -26.23
N PHE A 379 -19.82 -11.88 -25.33
CA PHE A 379 -20.10 -12.04 -23.91
C PHE A 379 -21.57 -12.37 -23.66
N ARG A 380 -22.51 -11.57 -24.18
CA ARG A 380 -23.96 -11.81 -24.03
C ARG A 380 -24.37 -13.20 -24.55
N LYS A 381 -23.88 -13.57 -25.73
CA LYS A 381 -24.19 -14.88 -26.33
C LYS A 381 -23.62 -16.03 -25.49
N ALA A 382 -22.36 -15.92 -25.08
CA ALA A 382 -21.70 -16.93 -24.27
C ALA A 382 -22.35 -17.05 -22.88
N SER A 383 -22.73 -15.92 -22.26
CA SER A 383 -23.45 -15.89 -20.99
C SER A 383 -24.81 -16.58 -21.07
N GLY A 384 -25.59 -16.35 -22.14
CA GLY A 384 -26.84 -17.08 -22.35
C GLY A 384 -26.65 -18.59 -22.51
N LEU A 385 -25.57 -19.02 -23.17
CA LEU A 385 -25.21 -20.44 -23.28
C LEU A 385 -24.72 -21.02 -21.94
N PHE A 386 -23.98 -20.24 -21.15
CA PHE A 386 -23.48 -20.60 -19.82
C PHE A 386 -24.65 -20.84 -18.85
N VAL A 387 -25.57 -19.88 -18.78
CA VAL A 387 -26.81 -19.99 -18.00
C VAL A 387 -27.56 -21.26 -18.38
N LYS A 388 -27.76 -21.49 -19.68
CA LYS A 388 -28.48 -22.68 -20.17
C LYS A 388 -27.80 -23.99 -19.76
N LYS A 389 -26.45 -24.01 -19.70
CA LYS A 389 -25.68 -25.20 -19.27
C LYS A 389 -25.89 -25.48 -17.78
N TRP A 390 -25.85 -24.44 -16.95
CA TRP A 390 -25.75 -24.59 -15.50
C TRP A 390 -27.09 -24.44 -14.75
N SER A 391 -28.11 -23.79 -15.32
CA SER A 391 -29.37 -23.51 -14.64
C SER A 391 -30.13 -24.76 -14.18
N LYS A 392 -29.98 -25.88 -14.89
CA LYS A 392 -30.58 -27.17 -14.49
C LYS A 392 -29.81 -27.89 -13.39
N LYS A 393 -28.50 -27.65 -13.29
CA LYS A 393 -27.60 -28.34 -12.35
C LYS A 393 -27.46 -27.58 -11.04
N GLN A 394 -27.29 -26.27 -11.13
CA GLN A 394 -26.95 -25.37 -10.02
C GLN A 394 -27.86 -24.12 -10.04
N PRO A 395 -29.20 -24.29 -9.92
CA PRO A 395 -30.17 -23.21 -10.16
C PRO A 395 -29.97 -21.99 -9.25
N GLU A 396 -29.76 -22.21 -7.94
CA GLU A 396 -29.60 -21.13 -6.95
C GLU A 396 -28.36 -20.29 -7.24
N PHE A 397 -27.23 -20.94 -7.51
CA PHE A 397 -26.00 -20.25 -7.87
C PHE A 397 -26.16 -19.46 -9.17
N ILE A 398 -26.83 -20.00 -10.18
CA ILE A 398 -27.03 -19.32 -11.47
C ILE A 398 -27.95 -18.12 -11.33
N GLN A 399 -29.02 -18.22 -10.54
CA GLN A 399 -29.87 -17.07 -10.24
C GLN A 399 -29.08 -15.95 -9.54
N TYR A 400 -28.24 -16.30 -8.56
CA TYR A 400 -27.32 -15.35 -7.94
C TYR A 400 -26.35 -14.74 -8.97
N PHE A 401 -25.71 -15.57 -9.80
CA PHE A 401 -24.69 -15.15 -10.74
C PHE A 401 -25.25 -14.25 -11.84
N GLU A 402 -26.45 -14.54 -12.35
CA GLU A 402 -27.14 -13.68 -13.32
C GLU A 402 -27.43 -12.30 -12.76
N ASN A 403 -28.09 -12.24 -11.60
CA ASN A 403 -28.49 -10.99 -10.97
C ASN A 403 -27.26 -10.12 -10.63
N GLU A 404 -26.26 -10.73 -10.01
CA GLU A 404 -25.10 -9.98 -9.51
C GLU A 404 -24.10 -9.65 -10.64
N TRP A 405 -23.72 -10.65 -11.45
CA TRP A 405 -22.55 -10.56 -12.34
C TRP A 405 -22.86 -10.45 -13.82
N LEU A 406 -24.12 -10.66 -14.25
CA LEU A 406 -24.52 -10.49 -15.65
C LEU A 406 -25.47 -9.29 -15.85
N ASN A 407 -26.28 -8.96 -14.85
CA ASN A 407 -27.22 -7.84 -14.92
C ASN A 407 -26.67 -6.58 -14.24
N THR A 408 -26.17 -6.68 -13.00
CA THR A 408 -25.74 -5.51 -12.22
C THR A 408 -24.28 -5.14 -12.47
N HIS A 409 -23.35 -6.09 -12.34
CA HIS A 409 -21.91 -5.88 -12.42
C HIS A 409 -21.28 -6.63 -13.61
N ASN A 410 -21.72 -6.36 -14.83
CA ASN A 410 -21.33 -7.14 -16.02
C ASN A 410 -19.98 -6.77 -16.67
N GLY A 411 -19.24 -5.83 -16.09
CA GLY A 411 -18.05 -5.24 -16.70
C GLY A 411 -16.71 -5.95 -16.48
N TRP A 412 -16.70 -7.26 -16.25
CA TRP A 412 -15.50 -8.02 -15.84
C TRP A 412 -14.82 -8.81 -16.97
N TYR A 413 -15.35 -8.77 -18.19
CA TYR A 413 -14.79 -9.47 -19.36
C TYR A 413 -13.80 -8.58 -20.14
N GLU A 414 -12.80 -9.21 -20.77
CA GLU A 414 -11.70 -8.52 -21.47
C GLU A 414 -12.17 -7.62 -22.63
N GLY A 415 -13.25 -8.03 -23.31
CA GLY A 415 -13.81 -7.33 -24.46
C GLY A 415 -14.64 -6.09 -24.17
N ILE A 416 -14.79 -5.67 -22.90
CA ILE A 416 -15.59 -4.48 -22.54
C ILE A 416 -15.00 -3.21 -23.16
N ARG A 417 -13.67 -3.09 -23.10
CA ARG A 417 -12.92 -1.99 -23.69
C ARG A 417 -11.50 -2.44 -24.00
N HIS A 418 -11.12 -2.31 -25.27
CA HIS A 418 -9.76 -2.62 -25.70
C HIS A 418 -8.76 -1.63 -25.10
N LEU A 419 -7.53 -2.09 -24.85
CA LEU A 419 -6.43 -1.26 -24.33
C LEU A 419 -6.70 -0.68 -22.91
N THR A 420 -7.56 -1.36 -22.17
CA THR A 420 -7.89 -1.08 -20.78
C THR A 420 -7.65 -2.34 -19.94
N PRO A 421 -7.01 -2.25 -18.76
CA PRO A 421 -6.77 -3.41 -17.93
C PRO A 421 -8.08 -3.92 -17.32
N SER A 422 -8.28 -5.24 -17.30
CA SER A 422 -9.41 -5.91 -16.65
C SER A 422 -9.27 -6.02 -15.11
N THR A 423 -8.18 -5.51 -14.54
CA THR A 423 -7.90 -5.55 -13.11
C THR A 423 -7.43 -4.18 -12.60
N ASN A 424 -7.70 -3.90 -11.32
CA ASN A 424 -7.20 -2.71 -10.63
C ASN A 424 -5.84 -2.94 -9.94
N ASN A 425 -5.13 -4.02 -10.31
CA ASN A 425 -3.89 -4.45 -9.66
C ASN A 425 -2.81 -3.36 -9.65
N ALA A 426 -2.75 -2.54 -10.69
CA ALA A 426 -1.76 -1.48 -10.79
C ALA A 426 -1.96 -0.43 -9.69
N LEU A 427 -3.23 -0.05 -9.41
CA LEU A 427 -3.59 0.82 -8.31
C LEU A 427 -3.35 0.11 -6.96
N GLU A 428 -3.86 -1.12 -6.78
CA GLU A 428 -3.69 -1.88 -5.53
C GLU A 428 -2.20 -2.05 -5.14
N SER A 429 -1.32 -2.27 -6.12
CA SER A 429 0.12 -2.33 -5.91
C SER A 429 0.68 -0.97 -5.45
N ASN A 430 0.14 0.14 -5.93
CA ASN A 430 0.53 1.48 -5.48
C ASN A 430 0.00 1.80 -4.07
N ASN A 431 -1.19 1.31 -3.71
CA ASN A 431 -1.68 1.39 -2.31
C ASN A 431 -0.71 0.69 -1.35
N ARG A 432 -0.14 -0.44 -1.78
CA ARG A 432 0.90 -1.13 -1.03
C ARG A 432 2.19 -0.31 -0.92
N VAL A 433 2.62 0.37 -1.98
CA VAL A 433 3.79 1.28 -1.94
C VAL A 433 3.60 2.37 -0.89
N ILE A 434 2.43 3.00 -0.79
CA ILE A 434 2.19 4.00 0.27
C ILE A 434 2.37 3.38 1.65
N LYS A 435 1.79 2.20 1.86
CA LYS A 435 1.87 1.50 3.14
C LYS A 435 3.30 1.08 3.45
N ASP A 436 4.03 0.56 2.49
CA ASP A 436 5.35 -0.01 2.71
C ASP A 436 6.44 1.08 2.79
N GLU A 437 6.33 2.16 2.01
CA GLU A 437 7.40 3.15 1.82
C GLU A 437 7.08 4.55 2.33
N ASN A 438 5.82 4.97 2.38
CA ASN A 438 5.45 6.31 2.87
C ASN A 438 5.05 6.28 4.35
N THR A 439 4.35 5.24 4.81
CA THR A 439 3.96 5.11 6.21
C THR A 439 4.66 3.99 6.96
N PHE A 440 5.43 3.12 6.30
CA PHE A 440 6.09 1.95 6.92
C PHE A 440 5.11 1.06 7.72
N ARG A 441 3.87 1.00 7.24
CA ARG A 441 2.69 0.35 7.82
C ARG A 441 2.27 0.91 9.17
N GLU A 442 2.80 2.07 9.55
CA GLU A 442 2.31 2.82 10.69
C GLU A 442 1.04 3.59 10.29
N ARG A 443 0.12 3.71 11.26
CA ARG A 443 -1.05 4.56 11.11
C ARG A 443 -0.73 5.93 11.73
N LEU A 444 -0.81 6.98 10.93
CA LEU A 444 -0.48 8.33 11.37
C LEU A 444 -1.74 9.08 11.81
N PRO A 445 -1.69 9.88 12.89
CA PRO A 445 -2.78 10.80 13.20
C PRO A 445 -3.08 11.70 12.00
N LEU A 446 -4.35 12.01 11.76
CA LEU A 446 -4.79 12.87 10.64
C LEU A 446 -4.00 14.18 10.54
N SER A 447 -3.70 14.82 11.68
CA SER A 447 -2.90 16.04 11.77
C SER A 447 -1.54 15.94 11.09
N ARG A 448 -0.95 14.74 11.09
CA ARG A 448 0.33 14.43 10.44
C ARG A 448 0.13 13.90 9.04
N PHE A 449 -0.90 13.07 8.86
CA PHE A 449 -1.17 12.45 7.56
C PHE A 449 -1.50 13.50 6.49
N LYS A 450 -2.17 14.60 6.84
CA LYS A 450 -2.43 15.71 5.90
C LYS A 450 -1.16 16.35 5.33
N ILE A 451 -0.05 16.33 6.08
CA ILE A 451 1.26 16.82 5.60
C ILE A 451 1.87 15.75 4.69
N LEU A 452 1.78 14.48 5.10
CA LEU A 452 2.29 13.36 4.31
C LEU A 452 1.58 13.22 2.96
N THR A 453 0.28 13.55 2.85
CA THR A 453 -0.41 13.50 1.55
C THR A 453 0.19 14.48 0.54
N LEU A 454 0.62 15.67 0.97
CA LEU A 454 1.35 16.62 0.14
C LEU A 454 2.71 16.04 -0.29
N GLU A 455 3.47 15.45 0.64
CA GLU A 455 4.76 14.82 0.34
C GLU A 455 4.63 13.62 -0.62
N ILE A 456 3.55 12.84 -0.51
CA ILE A 456 3.25 11.71 -1.40
C ILE A 456 3.06 12.21 -2.83
N VAL A 457 2.19 13.20 -3.05
CA VAL A 457 1.93 13.71 -4.41
C VAL A 457 3.16 14.42 -4.98
N GLU A 458 3.92 15.14 -4.16
CA GLU A 458 5.18 15.77 -4.57
C GLU A 458 6.23 14.73 -4.97
N ARG A 459 6.44 13.67 -4.18
CA ARG A 459 7.37 12.59 -4.51
C ARG A 459 7.00 11.90 -5.83
N TRP A 460 5.71 11.64 -6.04
CA TRP A 460 5.24 11.05 -7.29
C TRP A 460 5.42 11.99 -8.48
N SER A 461 5.16 13.28 -8.29
CA SER A 461 5.36 14.31 -9.31
C SER A 461 6.84 14.43 -9.71
N LYS A 462 7.75 14.53 -8.73
CA LYS A 462 9.21 14.61 -8.94
C LYS A 462 9.80 13.35 -9.60
N SER A 463 9.11 12.21 -9.54
CA SER A 463 9.57 11.00 -10.22
C SER A 463 9.58 11.16 -11.74
N TYR A 464 8.67 11.98 -12.31
CA TYR A 464 8.68 12.32 -13.73
C TYR A 464 9.79 13.32 -14.07
N GLU A 465 9.96 14.35 -13.25
CA GLU A 465 11.04 15.34 -13.41
C GLU A 465 12.43 14.66 -13.43
N ARG A 466 12.62 13.65 -12.58
CA ARG A 466 13.88 12.88 -12.48
C ARG A 466 14.04 11.79 -13.55
N GLY A 467 13.07 11.60 -14.45
CA GLY A 467 13.08 10.51 -15.44
C GLY A 467 12.97 9.10 -14.84
N LEU A 468 12.55 8.98 -13.57
CA LEU A 468 12.31 7.68 -12.93
C LEU A 468 10.96 7.08 -13.35
N LYS A 469 10.05 7.92 -13.85
CA LYS A 469 8.73 7.54 -14.33
C LYS A 469 8.42 8.27 -15.62
N GLU A 470 7.89 7.55 -16.60
CA GLU A 470 7.47 8.09 -17.89
C GLU A 470 6.05 7.64 -18.17
N PHE A 471 5.26 8.50 -18.81
CA PHE A 471 3.93 8.13 -19.28
C PHE A 471 4.04 7.59 -20.70
N HIS A 472 3.74 6.32 -20.91
CA HIS A 472 3.86 5.72 -22.24
C HIS A 472 2.54 5.79 -23.01
N ASP A 473 2.49 6.67 -24.00
CA ASP A 473 1.37 6.78 -24.95
C ASP A 473 1.32 5.59 -25.95
N ARG A 474 2.37 4.75 -25.99
CA ARG A 474 2.46 3.56 -26.84
C ARG A 474 3.13 2.40 -26.10
N GLN A 475 2.82 1.18 -26.52
CA GLN A 475 3.42 -0.03 -25.93
C GLN A 475 4.92 -0.08 -26.19
N THR A 476 5.69 -0.40 -25.17
CA THR A 476 7.09 -0.83 -25.31
C THR A 476 7.17 -2.36 -25.43
N LEU A 477 7.83 -2.85 -26.47
CA LEU A 477 7.96 -4.29 -26.72
C LEU A 477 9.05 -4.91 -25.84
N THR A 478 8.67 -5.91 -25.05
CA THR A 478 9.62 -6.68 -24.26
C THR A 478 10.35 -7.71 -25.13
N LEU A 479 11.54 -8.13 -24.69
CA LEU A 479 12.30 -9.18 -25.36
C LEU A 479 11.52 -10.51 -25.44
N ASP A 480 10.69 -10.81 -24.44
CA ASP A 480 9.80 -11.98 -24.41
C ASP A 480 8.78 -11.97 -25.57
N VAL A 481 8.14 -10.82 -25.81
CA VAL A 481 7.20 -10.66 -26.93
C VAL A 481 7.94 -10.81 -28.25
N TRP A 482 9.10 -10.17 -28.40
CA TRP A 482 9.92 -10.33 -29.61
C TRP A 482 10.32 -11.79 -29.88
N THR A 483 10.74 -12.51 -28.84
CA THR A 483 11.18 -13.90 -28.95
C THR A 483 10.02 -14.82 -29.32
N SER A 484 8.88 -14.70 -28.62
CA SER A 484 7.69 -15.50 -28.89
C SER A 484 7.08 -15.20 -30.27
N SER A 485 7.15 -13.96 -30.75
CA SER A 485 6.79 -13.59 -32.12
C SER A 485 7.70 -14.20 -33.15
N TYR A 486 9.02 -14.11 -32.95
CA TYR A 486 9.98 -14.69 -33.88
C TYR A 486 9.82 -16.21 -33.99
N GLN A 487 9.60 -16.90 -32.87
CA GLN A 487 9.26 -18.32 -32.86
C GLN A 487 7.93 -18.60 -33.58
N TRP A 488 6.91 -17.79 -33.34
CA TRP A 488 5.62 -17.92 -34.02
C TRP A 488 5.74 -17.75 -35.54
N VAL A 489 6.58 -16.81 -36.03
CA VAL A 489 6.83 -16.63 -37.46
C VAL A 489 7.40 -17.91 -38.08
N LYS A 490 8.36 -18.57 -37.40
CA LYS A 490 9.00 -19.82 -37.85
C LYS A 490 8.05 -21.01 -37.98
N LEU A 491 6.91 -21.01 -37.27
CA LEU A 491 5.90 -22.06 -37.41
C LEU A 491 5.26 -22.06 -38.81
N ASN A 492 5.42 -20.97 -39.57
CA ASN A 492 4.90 -20.82 -40.93
C ASN A 492 3.40 -21.16 -41.07
N LYS A 493 2.60 -20.89 -40.02
CA LYS A 493 1.14 -21.06 -40.03
C LYS A 493 0.51 -20.34 -41.23
N SER A 494 -0.47 -20.95 -41.87
CA SER A 494 -1.21 -20.34 -42.97
C SER A 494 -2.04 -19.15 -42.47
N ILE A 495 -2.16 -18.12 -43.30
CA ILE A 495 -2.91 -16.90 -42.98
C ILE A 495 -3.82 -16.54 -44.14
N THR A 496 -5.02 -16.08 -43.83
CA THR A 496 -5.92 -15.46 -44.80
C THR A 496 -5.95 -13.97 -44.53
N SER A 497 -5.74 -13.14 -45.54
CA SER A 497 -5.77 -11.68 -45.40
C SER A 497 -6.79 -11.03 -46.32
N THR A 498 -7.44 -9.98 -45.83
CA THR A 498 -8.35 -9.12 -46.62
C THR A 498 -7.96 -7.67 -46.39
N LYS A 499 -7.69 -6.94 -47.46
CA LYS A 499 -7.41 -5.50 -47.38
C LYS A 499 -8.73 -4.73 -47.34
N LEU A 500 -8.90 -3.89 -46.32
CA LEU A 500 -10.01 -2.95 -46.18
C LEU A 500 -9.53 -1.53 -46.49
N GLU A 501 -10.45 -0.55 -46.39
CA GLU A 501 -10.17 0.85 -46.69
C GLU A 501 -9.07 1.46 -45.81
N ASN A 502 -9.04 1.11 -44.52
CA ASN A 502 -8.11 1.70 -43.53
C ASN A 502 -7.19 0.70 -42.82
N GLU A 503 -7.47 -0.60 -42.93
CA GLU A 503 -6.71 -1.66 -42.25
C GLU A 503 -6.64 -2.94 -43.10
N ILE A 504 -5.76 -3.85 -42.70
CA ILE A 504 -5.66 -5.20 -43.25
C ILE A 504 -6.12 -6.17 -42.17
N GLU A 505 -7.13 -6.97 -42.47
CA GLU A 505 -7.56 -8.06 -41.61
C GLU A 505 -6.77 -9.33 -41.92
N PHE A 506 -6.36 -10.04 -40.88
CA PHE A 506 -5.70 -11.34 -40.95
C PHE A 506 -6.46 -12.34 -40.08
N TYR A 507 -6.64 -13.54 -40.62
CA TYR A 507 -7.17 -14.69 -39.91
C TYR A 507 -6.08 -15.74 -39.78
N VAL A 508 -5.77 -16.09 -38.54
CA VAL A 508 -4.65 -16.96 -38.15
C VAL A 508 -5.19 -18.16 -37.37
N PRO A 509 -4.72 -19.39 -37.63
CA PRO A 509 -5.12 -20.54 -36.85
C PRO A 509 -4.58 -20.47 -35.41
N GLY A 510 -5.47 -20.77 -34.46
CA GLY A 510 -5.17 -20.83 -33.04
C GLY A 510 -4.51 -22.13 -32.61
N GLY A 511 -3.95 -22.12 -31.39
CA GLY A 511 -3.27 -23.28 -30.81
C GLY A 511 -2.12 -23.82 -31.66
N GLU A 512 -2.01 -25.14 -31.75
CA GLU A 512 -0.98 -25.84 -32.53
C GLU A 512 -1.29 -25.92 -34.02
N LYS A 513 -2.56 -25.75 -34.40
CA LYS A 513 -3.04 -25.91 -35.77
C LYS A 513 -2.28 -25.02 -36.76
N LEU A 514 -1.77 -25.62 -37.84
CA LEU A 514 -0.97 -24.90 -38.84
C LEU A 514 -1.81 -24.19 -39.89
N ASP A 515 -2.99 -24.73 -40.22
CA ASP A 515 -3.82 -24.23 -41.30
C ASP A 515 -5.21 -23.75 -40.84
N ILE A 516 -5.76 -22.77 -41.57
CA ILE A 516 -7.11 -22.25 -41.37
C ILE A 516 -7.95 -22.41 -42.65
N ASN A 517 -9.23 -22.77 -42.52
CA ASN A 517 -10.15 -22.85 -43.65
C ASN A 517 -11.26 -21.77 -43.58
N LYS A 518 -11.92 -21.50 -44.72
CA LYS A 518 -12.97 -20.48 -44.82
C LYS A 518 -14.17 -20.76 -43.92
N ASN A 519 -14.57 -22.03 -43.77
CA ASN A 519 -15.71 -22.42 -42.95
C ASN A 519 -15.52 -22.07 -41.46
N GLU A 520 -14.28 -22.21 -40.95
CA GLU A 520 -13.94 -21.83 -39.57
C GLU A 520 -14.01 -20.32 -39.34
N ILE A 521 -13.52 -19.54 -40.31
CA ILE A 521 -13.61 -18.08 -40.29
C ILE A 521 -15.09 -17.65 -40.29
N ASP A 522 -15.90 -18.23 -41.18
CA ASP A 522 -17.33 -17.92 -41.27
C ASP A 522 -18.10 -18.33 -40.01
N ALA A 523 -17.77 -19.46 -39.41
CA ALA A 523 -18.38 -19.92 -38.17
C ALA A 523 -18.06 -18.98 -36.99
N MET A 524 -16.82 -18.46 -36.92
CA MET A 524 -16.41 -17.47 -35.92
C MET A 524 -17.14 -16.14 -36.13
N LYS A 525 -17.16 -15.62 -37.37
CA LYS A 525 -17.86 -14.37 -37.72
C LYS A 525 -19.36 -14.41 -37.40
N LYS A 526 -20.01 -15.54 -37.72
CA LYS A 526 -21.44 -15.75 -37.47
C LYS A 526 -21.73 -16.23 -36.04
N MET A 527 -20.71 -16.37 -35.20
CA MET A 527 -20.80 -16.85 -33.82
C MET A 527 -21.62 -18.14 -33.70
N LYS A 528 -21.41 -19.13 -34.58
CA LYS A 528 -22.24 -20.34 -34.67
C LYS A 528 -21.98 -21.32 -33.50
N TRP A 529 -22.34 -20.93 -32.29
CA TRP A 529 -22.27 -21.73 -31.07
C TRP A 529 -23.66 -22.12 -30.60
N TYR A 530 -23.84 -23.40 -30.23
CA TYR A 530 -25.13 -24.00 -29.85
C TYR A 530 -25.15 -24.50 -28.40
N SER A 531 -23.99 -24.62 -27.76
CA SER A 531 -23.81 -24.93 -26.33
C SER A 531 -22.58 -24.18 -25.80
N PHE A 532 -22.47 -24.05 -24.48
CA PHE A 532 -21.31 -23.40 -23.87
C PHE A 532 -20.02 -24.19 -24.14
N ASP A 533 -20.05 -25.52 -24.08
CA ASP A 533 -18.89 -26.35 -24.40
C ASP A 533 -18.46 -26.21 -25.88
N HIS A 534 -19.43 -26.01 -26.79
CA HIS A 534 -19.11 -25.71 -28.18
C HIS A 534 -18.46 -24.33 -28.33
N TYR A 535 -18.90 -23.32 -27.57
CA TYR A 535 -18.22 -22.03 -27.49
C TYR A 535 -16.78 -22.20 -26.98
N LYS A 536 -16.59 -22.87 -25.85
CA LYS A 536 -15.27 -23.14 -25.23
C LYS A 536 -14.31 -23.82 -26.21
N ALA A 537 -14.79 -24.80 -26.97
CA ALA A 537 -13.98 -25.53 -27.95
C ALA A 537 -13.65 -24.74 -29.24
N LYS A 538 -14.36 -23.64 -29.55
CA LYS A 538 -14.23 -22.94 -30.84
C LYS A 538 -13.78 -21.48 -30.73
N ALA A 539 -14.02 -20.81 -29.61
CA ALA A 539 -13.76 -19.37 -29.43
C ALA A 539 -12.29 -18.96 -29.70
N PHE A 540 -11.36 -19.89 -29.52
CA PHE A 540 -9.91 -19.66 -29.63
C PHE A 540 -9.23 -20.42 -30.77
N ASN A 541 -10.01 -20.97 -31.71
CA ASN A 541 -9.47 -21.66 -32.87
C ASN A 541 -9.01 -20.72 -33.99
N VAL A 542 -9.51 -19.48 -33.99
CA VAL A 542 -9.19 -18.48 -34.99
C VAL A 542 -8.84 -17.18 -34.30
N TRP A 543 -7.63 -16.68 -34.56
CA TRP A 543 -7.24 -15.33 -34.20
C TRP A 543 -7.56 -14.38 -35.35
N HIS A 544 -8.33 -13.35 -35.04
CA HIS A 544 -8.54 -12.20 -35.90
C HIS A 544 -7.54 -11.11 -35.48
N VAL A 545 -6.69 -10.69 -36.41
CA VAL A 545 -5.71 -9.63 -36.22
C VAL A 545 -5.95 -8.55 -37.25
N THR A 546 -6.01 -7.28 -36.85
CA THR A 546 -6.04 -6.16 -37.78
C THR A 546 -4.78 -5.33 -37.64
N LEU A 547 -4.19 -4.94 -38.77
CA LEU A 547 -3.04 -4.03 -38.82
C LEU A 547 -3.42 -2.78 -39.63
N PRO A 548 -3.00 -1.56 -39.22
CA PRO A 548 -3.19 -0.37 -40.03
C PRO A 548 -2.52 -0.50 -41.41
N LEU A 549 -3.05 0.23 -42.41
CA LEU A 549 -2.40 0.33 -43.72
C LEU A 549 -1.07 1.08 -43.67
N ASP A 550 -0.95 2.05 -42.76
CA ASP A 550 0.30 2.75 -42.49
C ASP A 550 1.28 1.81 -41.77
N GLU A 551 2.27 1.32 -42.52
CA GLU A 551 3.26 0.35 -42.04
C GLU A 551 4.01 0.87 -40.80
N SER A 552 4.20 2.19 -40.66
CA SER A 552 4.87 2.78 -39.50
C SER A 552 4.07 2.64 -38.20
N LYS A 553 2.77 2.39 -38.32
CA LYS A 553 1.82 2.26 -37.21
C LYS A 553 1.40 0.82 -36.96
N TRP A 554 2.14 -0.16 -37.46
CA TRP A 554 1.80 -1.58 -37.28
C TRP A 554 1.55 -2.00 -35.81
N MET A 555 2.16 -1.28 -34.84
CA MET A 555 1.96 -1.52 -33.41
C MET A 555 0.57 -1.11 -32.89
N ASP A 556 -0.17 -0.30 -33.64
CA ASP A 556 -1.56 0.06 -33.32
C ASP A 556 -2.54 -1.05 -33.75
N GLY A 557 -2.01 -2.18 -34.23
CA GLY A 557 -2.77 -3.37 -34.57
C GLY A 557 -3.57 -3.94 -33.41
N ARG A 558 -4.65 -4.66 -33.73
CA ARG A 558 -5.56 -5.26 -32.77
C ARG A 558 -5.59 -6.77 -32.95
N CYS A 559 -5.79 -7.52 -31.88
CA CYS A 559 -5.92 -8.97 -31.96
C CYS A 559 -6.95 -9.47 -30.96
N ASN A 560 -7.76 -10.44 -31.33
CA ASN A 560 -8.75 -11.03 -30.44
C ASN A 560 -8.18 -12.13 -29.50
N CYS A 561 -6.85 -12.32 -29.44
CA CYS A 561 -6.26 -13.33 -28.57
C CYS A 561 -6.16 -12.86 -27.10
N PRO A 562 -6.25 -13.77 -26.10
CA PRO A 562 -6.15 -13.43 -24.69
C PRO A 562 -4.91 -12.62 -24.32
N ALA A 563 -3.77 -12.90 -24.96
CA ALA A 563 -2.52 -12.18 -24.71
C ALA A 563 -2.63 -10.68 -25.07
N PHE A 564 -3.36 -10.35 -26.15
CA PHE A 564 -3.56 -8.95 -26.54
C PHE A 564 -4.44 -8.21 -25.54
N PHE A 565 -5.56 -8.78 -25.13
CA PHE A 565 -6.42 -8.11 -24.13
C PHE A 565 -5.68 -7.88 -22.81
N LYS A 566 -4.91 -8.88 -22.35
CA LYS A 566 -4.17 -8.78 -21.09
C LYS A 566 -2.94 -7.87 -21.19
N LYS A 567 -2.26 -7.79 -22.34
CA LYS A 567 -0.97 -7.10 -22.49
C LYS A 567 -0.93 -5.96 -23.50
N PHE A 568 -2.05 -5.65 -24.13
CA PHE A 568 -2.22 -4.68 -25.24
C PHE A 568 -1.35 -4.96 -26.47
N MET A 569 -0.66 -6.10 -26.46
CA MET A 569 0.23 -6.54 -27.52
C MET A 569 0.38 -8.05 -27.42
N CYS A 570 0.51 -8.71 -28.57
CA CYS A 570 0.64 -10.15 -28.62
C CYS A 570 1.63 -10.59 -29.69
N LYS A 571 1.99 -11.88 -29.62
CA LYS A 571 2.92 -12.46 -30.57
C LYS A 571 2.44 -12.41 -32.02
N HIS A 572 1.11 -12.35 -32.25
CA HIS A 572 0.50 -12.34 -33.58
C HIS A 572 0.67 -10.98 -34.28
N ILE A 573 0.45 -9.87 -33.57
CA ILE A 573 0.63 -8.51 -34.14
C ILE A 573 2.11 -8.31 -34.54
N VAL A 574 3.02 -8.53 -33.59
CA VAL A 574 4.47 -8.40 -33.83
C VAL A 574 4.95 -9.44 -34.84
N GLY A 575 4.43 -10.67 -34.80
CA GLY A 575 4.77 -11.72 -35.75
C GLY A 575 4.33 -11.38 -37.19
N LEU A 576 3.13 -10.81 -37.36
CA LEU A 576 2.69 -10.31 -38.66
C LEU A 576 3.52 -9.10 -39.10
N GLY A 577 3.86 -8.18 -38.20
CA GLY A 577 4.81 -7.09 -38.49
C GLY A 577 6.15 -7.60 -39.03
N ILE A 578 6.67 -8.70 -38.48
CA ILE A 578 7.89 -9.36 -38.98
C ILE A 578 7.64 -10.01 -40.36
N ARG A 579 6.54 -10.74 -40.55
CA ARG A 579 6.22 -11.40 -41.84
C ARG A 579 6.01 -10.41 -42.98
N MET A 580 5.38 -9.27 -42.68
CA MET A 580 5.13 -8.20 -43.62
C MET A 580 6.33 -7.26 -43.79
N ASN A 581 7.44 -7.51 -43.08
CA ASN A 581 8.66 -6.70 -43.09
C ASN A 581 8.47 -5.25 -42.60
N TYR A 582 7.45 -4.99 -41.78
CA TYR A 582 7.23 -3.69 -41.12
C TYR A 582 8.18 -3.49 -39.93
N CYS A 583 8.72 -4.57 -39.37
CA CYS A 583 9.72 -4.51 -38.31
C CYS A 583 10.70 -5.68 -38.38
N LYS A 584 11.88 -5.49 -37.76
CA LYS A 584 12.92 -6.53 -37.66
C LYS A 584 13.10 -6.91 -36.20
N PRO A 585 13.06 -8.22 -35.85
CA PRO A 585 13.27 -8.64 -34.48
C PRO A 585 14.74 -8.37 -34.08
N PRO A 586 14.98 -7.86 -32.86
CA PRO A 586 16.32 -7.59 -32.38
C PRO A 586 17.16 -8.88 -32.33
N PRO A 587 18.50 -8.81 -32.47
CA PRO A 587 19.36 -10.00 -32.45
C PRO A 587 19.16 -10.87 -31.21
N ALA A 588 18.98 -10.26 -30.03
CA ALA A 588 18.74 -10.95 -28.77
C ALA A 588 17.46 -11.80 -28.76
N ALA A 589 16.46 -11.50 -29.60
CA ALA A 589 15.24 -12.29 -29.71
C ALA A 589 15.43 -13.55 -30.58
N LYS A 590 16.51 -13.60 -31.36
CA LYS A 590 16.86 -14.71 -32.24
C LYS A 590 17.69 -15.72 -31.44
N ASN A 591 17.09 -16.34 -30.41
CA ASN A 591 17.72 -17.41 -29.64
C ASN A 591 17.85 -18.70 -30.48
N ILE A 592 18.76 -18.69 -31.45
CA ILE A 592 19.19 -19.85 -32.22
C ILE A 592 20.38 -20.44 -31.45
N LYS A 593 20.23 -21.62 -30.86
CA LYS A 593 21.37 -22.34 -30.27
C LYS A 593 22.36 -22.67 -31.39
N ILE A 594 23.52 -22.03 -31.40
CA ILE A 594 24.64 -22.39 -32.28
C ILE A 594 25.44 -23.48 -31.58
N GLY A 595 25.43 -24.69 -32.15
CA GLY A 595 26.27 -25.79 -31.69
C GLY A 595 25.85 -26.38 -30.34
N GLU A 596 24.86 -27.27 -30.34
CA GLU A 596 24.96 -28.37 -29.36
C GLU A 596 26.27 -29.11 -29.64
N LYS A 597 27.07 -29.31 -28.60
CA LYS A 597 28.31 -30.10 -28.69
C LYS A 597 27.96 -31.42 -29.37
N ARG A 598 28.51 -31.68 -30.57
CA ARG A 598 28.34 -32.96 -31.26
C ARG A 598 28.61 -34.08 -30.26
N ARG A 599 27.69 -35.07 -30.17
CA ARG A 599 27.94 -36.30 -29.39
C ARG A 599 29.32 -36.84 -29.79
N ARG A 600 30.11 -37.30 -28.81
CA ARG A 600 31.45 -37.85 -29.08
C ARG A 600 31.33 -38.94 -30.16
N GLY A 601 32.02 -38.73 -31.28
CA GLY A 601 32.03 -39.65 -32.42
C GLY A 601 32.30 -38.92 -33.75
N ARG A 602 33.00 -39.59 -34.67
CA ARG A 602 33.24 -39.09 -36.03
C ARG A 602 31.89 -38.99 -36.76
N PRO A 603 31.61 -37.90 -37.50
CA PRO A 603 30.44 -37.84 -38.37
C PRO A 603 30.47 -39.02 -39.36
N THR A 604 29.40 -39.80 -39.41
CA THR A 604 29.23 -40.85 -40.42
C THR A 604 29.30 -40.19 -41.79
N LYS A 605 30.19 -40.68 -42.67
CA LYS A 605 30.28 -40.21 -44.06
C LYS A 605 28.90 -40.33 -44.70
N ALA A 606 28.43 -39.28 -45.37
CA ALA A 606 27.23 -39.35 -46.19
C ALA A 606 27.35 -40.52 -47.17
N GLY A 607 26.38 -41.44 -47.15
CA GLY A 607 26.27 -42.48 -48.15
C GLY A 607 26.07 -41.83 -49.52
N LYS A 608 26.82 -42.30 -50.54
CA LYS A 608 26.62 -41.85 -51.93
C LYS A 608 25.14 -42.05 -52.29
N ALA A 609 24.50 -41.00 -52.81
CA ALA A 609 23.19 -41.11 -53.42
C ALA A 609 23.27 -42.16 -54.55
N LEU A 610 22.45 -43.21 -54.45
CA LEU A 610 22.20 -44.12 -55.57
C LEU A 610 21.45 -43.31 -56.63
N LEU A 611 22.17 -42.94 -57.69
CA LEU A 611 21.55 -42.58 -58.96
C LEU A 611 21.05 -43.88 -59.58
N ILE A 612 19.74 -44.11 -59.53
CA ILE A 612 19.09 -45.10 -60.38
C ILE A 612 18.84 -44.39 -61.72
N GLN A 613 19.51 -44.86 -62.77
CA GLN A 613 19.18 -44.59 -64.17
C GLN A 613 18.07 -45.54 -64.62
#